data_AF-A0A1L7TGF5-F1
#
_entry.id   AF-A0A1L7TGF5-F1
#
_cell.length_a   1.000
_cell.length_b   1.000
_cell.length_c   1.000
_cell.angle_alpha   90.00
_cell.angle_beta   90.00
_cell.angle_gamma   90.00
#
_symmetry.space_group_name_H-M   'P 1'
#
loop_
_entity.id
_entity.type
_entity.pdbx_description
1 polymer ?
#
loop_
_entity_poly.entity_id
_entity_poly.type
_entity_poly.pdbx_seq_one_letter_code
_entity_poly.pdbx_strand_id
1 'polypeptide(L)'
;MTRKCNSSLGEILAPGDTARVTNLGLVNPPTPPNGSIQVDKRRLNRSSDEENKHIPLNANIESYPDAFATIPEKLISKATIEYVGFSSDKATEIWSGWDAKPSGPIKREIDLSGETIPEVSFIDWVMSHTGSPMNYDIWEDDNSAWFRHMEQRGIATELQHSIMDPSFKDMRLTGTCIGWLRDTMKLRYEALNEMQQASAEREKARRHRRNSARPQKSR
;
A
#
# COMPACT_ATOMS: atom_id res chain seq x y z
N MET A 1 26.92 -14.59 2.72
CA MET A 1 26.05 -14.66 3.92
C MET A 1 24.85 -13.74 3.70
N THR A 2 23.78 -14.29 3.15
CA THR A 2 22.54 -13.56 2.87
C THR A 2 21.81 -13.33 4.18
N ARG A 3 21.76 -12.08 4.67
CA ARG A 3 20.99 -11.76 5.87
C ARG A 3 19.51 -11.95 5.55
N LYS A 4 18.89 -12.96 6.16
CA LYS A 4 17.43 -13.05 6.26
C LYS A 4 16.96 -11.79 6.98
N CYS A 5 16.34 -10.86 6.25
CA CYS A 5 15.53 -9.82 6.89
C CYS A 5 14.46 -10.51 7.74
N ASN A 6 14.34 -10.09 9.00
CA ASN A 6 13.30 -10.54 9.92
C ASN A 6 11.94 -10.48 9.20
N SER A 7 11.26 -11.62 9.09
CA SER A 7 10.07 -11.78 8.26
C SER A 7 8.87 -10.95 8.71
N SER A 8 8.89 -10.36 9.92
CA SER A 8 7.78 -9.58 10.48
C SER A 8 7.90 -8.05 10.34
N LEU A 9 9.02 -7.53 9.85
CA LEU A 9 9.18 -6.08 9.65
C LEU A 9 8.50 -5.69 8.34
N GLY A 10 7.28 -5.17 8.45
CA GLY A 10 6.55 -4.55 7.34
C GLY A 10 5.40 -5.36 6.76
N GLU A 11 4.95 -6.46 7.39
CA GLU A 11 3.71 -7.14 6.95
C GLU A 11 2.49 -6.22 7.14
N ILE A 12 1.60 -6.15 6.15
CA ILE A 12 0.37 -5.37 6.27
C ILE A 12 -0.65 -6.06 7.17
N LEU A 13 -0.75 -7.39 7.13
CA LEU A 13 -1.58 -8.14 8.06
C LEU A 13 -0.70 -8.81 9.13
N ALA A 14 -0.97 -8.54 10.40
CA ALA A 14 -0.24 -9.14 11.51
C ALA A 14 -0.42 -10.68 11.49
N PRO A 15 0.61 -11.50 11.77
CA PRO A 15 0.57 -12.95 11.55
C PRO A 15 -0.63 -13.68 12.14
N GLY A 16 -1.03 -13.31 13.36
CA GLY A 16 -2.17 -13.91 14.06
C GLY A 16 -3.53 -13.42 13.55
N ASP A 17 -3.59 -12.22 12.97
CA ASP A 17 -4.78 -11.75 12.25
C ASP A 17 -4.86 -12.42 10.88
N THR A 18 -3.76 -12.51 10.12
CA THR A 18 -3.64 -13.23 8.84
C THR A 18 -4.17 -14.65 8.96
N ALA A 19 -3.64 -15.44 9.91
CA ALA A 19 -4.09 -16.81 10.12
C ALA A 19 -5.61 -16.91 10.39
N ARG A 20 -6.17 -15.92 11.09
CA ARG A 20 -7.61 -15.89 11.38
C ARG A 20 -8.43 -15.55 10.14
N VAL A 21 -8.06 -14.52 9.39
CA VAL A 21 -8.82 -14.12 8.20
C VAL A 21 -8.70 -15.14 7.08
N THR A 22 -7.55 -15.81 6.94
CA THR A 22 -7.40 -16.97 6.04
C THR A 22 -8.30 -18.13 6.45
N ASN A 23 -8.35 -18.49 7.74
CA ASN A 23 -9.26 -19.54 8.23
C ASN A 23 -10.75 -19.22 8.02
N LEU A 24 -11.09 -17.94 7.85
CA LEU A 24 -12.44 -17.48 7.56
C LEU A 24 -12.72 -17.33 6.05
N GLY A 25 -11.75 -17.63 5.19
CA GLY A 25 -11.86 -17.42 3.74
C GLY A 25 -11.87 -15.93 3.32
N LEU A 26 -11.48 -15.03 4.24
CA LEU A 26 -11.51 -13.57 4.04
C LEU A 26 -10.19 -13.03 3.48
N VAL A 27 -9.18 -13.89 3.34
CA VAL A 27 -7.92 -13.58 2.66
C VAL A 27 -7.55 -14.75 1.77
N ASN A 28 -7.29 -14.44 0.50
CA ASN A 28 -6.76 -15.39 -0.46
C ASN A 28 -5.26 -15.13 -0.64
N PRO A 29 -4.41 -16.16 -0.52
CA PRO A 29 -2.98 -16.02 -0.72
C PRO A 29 -2.66 -15.67 -2.18
N PRO A 30 -1.48 -15.06 -2.44
CA PRO A 30 -1.10 -14.64 -3.78
C PRO A 30 -1.06 -15.83 -4.73
N THR A 31 -1.75 -15.74 -5.87
CA THR A 31 -1.60 -16.72 -6.95
C THR A 31 -1.51 -16.00 -8.29
N PRO A 32 -0.33 -15.89 -8.94
CA PRO A 32 1.03 -16.20 -8.46
C PRO A 32 1.58 -15.16 -7.46
N PRO A 33 2.74 -15.41 -6.81
CA PRO A 33 3.31 -14.53 -5.79
C PRO A 33 3.95 -13.27 -6.39
N ASN A 34 3.11 -12.31 -6.76
CA ASN A 34 3.53 -10.95 -7.09
C ASN A 34 3.68 -10.08 -5.83
N GLY A 35 3.55 -10.65 -4.63
CA GLY A 35 3.62 -9.91 -3.37
C GLY A 35 2.33 -9.16 -3.02
N SER A 36 1.20 -9.47 -3.66
CA SER A 36 -0.13 -8.95 -3.32
C SER A 36 -1.07 -10.07 -2.85
N ILE A 37 -1.96 -9.73 -1.93
CA ILE A 37 -3.02 -10.59 -1.39
C ILE A 37 -4.39 -9.98 -1.67
N GLN A 38 -5.42 -10.81 -1.71
CA GLN A 38 -6.81 -10.35 -1.79
C GLN A 38 -7.46 -10.46 -0.41
N VAL A 39 -8.03 -9.34 0.06
CA VAL A 39 -8.60 -9.22 1.40
C VAL A 39 -10.03 -8.74 1.29
N ASP A 40 -10.94 -9.37 2.03
CA ASP A 40 -12.32 -8.91 2.15
C ASP A 40 -12.36 -7.45 2.62
N LYS A 41 -13.10 -6.61 1.90
CA LYS A 41 -13.17 -5.16 2.13
C LYS A 41 -13.57 -4.81 3.55
N ARG A 42 -14.34 -5.65 4.26
CA ARG A 42 -14.71 -5.45 5.68
C ARG A 42 -13.56 -5.62 6.67
N ARG A 43 -12.40 -6.10 6.21
CA ARG A 43 -11.24 -6.42 7.05
C ARG A 43 -10.03 -5.54 6.79
N LEU A 44 -10.14 -4.55 5.91
CA LEU A 44 -9.03 -3.66 5.57
C LEU A 44 -8.63 -2.78 6.77
N ASN A 45 -9.48 -1.84 7.19
CA ASN A 45 -9.18 -0.89 8.26
C ASN A 45 -10.20 -0.96 9.41
N ARG A 46 -10.14 0.00 10.35
CA ARG A 46 -11.00 0.05 11.55
C ARG A 46 -12.48 0.33 11.25
N SER A 47 -12.78 1.03 10.16
CA SER A 47 -14.13 1.45 9.77
C SER A 47 -14.75 0.54 8.72
N SER A 48 -13.92 -0.27 8.07
CA SER A 48 -14.29 -1.14 6.95
C SER A 48 -15.50 -2.03 7.19
N ASP A 49 -15.71 -2.53 8.42
CA ASP A 49 -16.84 -3.42 8.72
C ASP A 49 -18.19 -2.69 8.62
N GLU A 50 -18.24 -1.40 9.00
CA GLU A 50 -19.43 -0.57 8.92
C GLU A 50 -19.64 -0.04 7.49
N GLU A 51 -18.57 0.46 6.85
CA GLU A 51 -18.62 0.97 5.47
C GLU A 51 -19.08 -0.11 4.49
N ASN A 52 -18.58 -1.33 4.68
CA ASN A 52 -18.86 -2.48 3.82
C ASN A 52 -19.86 -3.44 4.45
N LYS A 53 -20.75 -2.99 5.36
CA LYS A 53 -21.74 -3.84 6.02
C LYS A 53 -22.69 -4.57 5.06
N HIS A 54 -22.87 -4.03 3.86
CA HIS A 54 -23.66 -4.60 2.77
C HIS A 54 -22.99 -5.85 2.14
N ILE A 55 -21.69 -6.05 2.38
CA ILE A 55 -20.94 -7.21 1.90
C ILE A 55 -21.12 -8.36 2.90
N PRO A 56 -21.60 -9.53 2.47
CA PRO A 56 -21.74 -10.69 3.33
C PRO A 56 -20.37 -11.21 3.81
N LEU A 57 -20.23 -11.58 5.09
CA LEU A 57 -18.98 -12.16 5.64
C LEU A 57 -18.69 -13.59 5.16
N ASN A 58 -19.60 -14.19 4.40
CA ASN A 58 -19.45 -15.48 3.74
C ASN A 58 -19.28 -15.33 2.22
N ALA A 59 -19.00 -14.11 1.74
CA ALA A 59 -18.71 -13.86 0.34
C ALA A 59 -17.47 -14.66 -0.07
N ASN A 60 -17.65 -15.68 -0.92
CA ASN A 60 -16.54 -16.33 -1.60
C ASN A 60 -16.09 -15.42 -2.76
N ILE A 61 -14.78 -15.30 -2.98
CA ILE A 61 -14.20 -14.49 -4.06
C ILE A 61 -14.71 -14.89 -5.44
N GLU A 62 -14.97 -16.18 -5.67
CA GLU A 62 -15.52 -16.66 -6.95
C GLU A 62 -16.94 -16.14 -7.21
N SER A 63 -17.71 -15.93 -6.14
CA SER A 63 -19.11 -15.47 -6.22
C SER A 63 -19.24 -13.96 -6.08
N TYR A 64 -18.30 -13.31 -5.41
CA TYR A 64 -18.31 -11.88 -5.10
C TYR A 64 -16.90 -11.29 -5.23
N PRO A 65 -16.35 -11.21 -6.45
CA PRO A 65 -15.01 -10.67 -6.66
C PRO A 65 -14.89 -9.22 -6.15
N ASP A 66 -15.95 -8.42 -6.29
CA ASP A 66 -16.01 -7.04 -5.82
C ASP A 66 -16.02 -6.88 -4.29
N ALA A 67 -16.21 -7.98 -3.55
CA ALA A 67 -16.11 -7.99 -2.09
C ALA A 67 -14.66 -7.91 -1.60
N PHE A 68 -13.70 -8.16 -2.48
CA PHE A 68 -12.27 -8.23 -2.15
C PHE A 68 -11.51 -7.03 -2.72
N ALA A 69 -10.46 -6.63 -2.01
CA ALA A 69 -9.49 -5.67 -2.48
C ALA A 69 -8.12 -6.34 -2.58
N THR A 70 -7.39 -6.05 -3.66
CA THR A 70 -6.01 -6.47 -3.83
C THR A 70 -5.09 -5.45 -3.16
N ILE A 71 -4.29 -5.90 -2.20
CA ILE A 71 -3.32 -5.07 -1.48
C ILE A 71 -1.95 -5.77 -1.43
N PRO A 72 -0.84 -5.04 -1.24
CA PRO A 72 0.46 -5.67 -1.00
C PRO A 72 0.44 -6.52 0.27
N GLU A 73 1.26 -7.57 0.31
CA GLU A 73 1.52 -8.36 1.52
C GLU A 73 2.39 -7.58 2.51
N LYS A 74 3.32 -6.78 1.98
CA LYS A 74 4.30 -6.00 2.74
C LYS A 74 4.26 -4.54 2.35
N LEU A 75 4.31 -3.67 3.35
CA LEU A 75 4.28 -2.21 3.20
C LEU A 75 5.48 -1.70 2.39
N ILE A 76 6.67 -2.26 2.57
CA ILE A 76 7.88 -1.94 1.79
C ILE A 76 8.13 -3.11 0.83
N SER A 77 7.67 -2.98 -0.41
CA SER A 77 7.80 -4.01 -1.43
C SER A 77 7.59 -3.45 -2.84
N LYS A 78 8.01 -4.19 -3.86
CA LYS A 78 7.65 -3.90 -5.26
C LYS A 78 6.13 -3.78 -5.44
N ALA A 79 5.36 -4.68 -4.83
CA ALA A 79 3.90 -4.68 -4.89
C ALA A 79 3.30 -3.37 -4.36
N THR A 80 3.91 -2.75 -3.33
CA THR A 80 3.49 -1.43 -2.86
C THR A 80 3.70 -0.35 -3.91
N ILE A 81 4.80 -0.40 -4.65
CA ILE A 81 5.10 0.58 -5.72
C ILE A 81 4.05 0.48 -6.83
N GLU A 82 3.64 -0.75 -7.18
CA GLU A 82 2.53 -0.98 -8.12
C GLU A 82 1.21 -0.47 -7.53
N TYR A 83 0.92 -0.79 -6.27
CA TYR A 83 -0.32 -0.40 -5.58
C TYR A 83 -0.51 1.13 -5.52
N VAL A 84 0.54 1.88 -5.19
CA VAL A 84 0.45 3.34 -5.14
C VAL A 84 0.25 3.97 -6.54
N GLY A 85 0.57 3.24 -7.61
CA GLY A 85 0.09 3.56 -8.96
C GLY A 85 1.15 3.60 -10.07
N PHE A 86 2.34 3.03 -9.86
CA PHE A 86 3.29 2.81 -10.95
C PHE A 86 2.95 1.53 -11.74
N SER A 87 3.34 1.48 -13.01
CA SER A 87 3.29 0.26 -13.81
C SER A 87 4.26 -0.79 -13.26
N SER A 88 4.04 -2.07 -13.57
CA SER A 88 4.93 -3.16 -13.13
C SER A 88 6.39 -2.95 -13.58
N ASP A 89 6.59 -2.45 -14.81
CA ASP A 89 7.93 -2.20 -15.35
C ASP A 89 8.62 -1.10 -14.56
N LYS A 90 7.92 0.01 -14.32
CA LYS A 90 8.48 1.12 -13.54
C LYS A 90 8.69 0.74 -12.07
N ALA A 91 7.77 -0.04 -11.49
CA ALA A 91 7.91 -0.57 -10.14
C ALA A 91 9.15 -1.47 -10.01
N THR A 92 9.46 -2.27 -11.04
CA THR A 92 10.67 -3.10 -11.08
C THR A 92 11.94 -2.25 -11.07
N GLU A 93 11.98 -1.17 -11.86
CA GLU A 93 13.08 -0.21 -11.88
C GLU A 93 13.27 0.45 -10.50
N ILE A 94 12.21 1.02 -9.94
CA ILE A 94 12.23 1.73 -8.64
C ILE A 94 12.66 0.78 -7.51
N TRP A 95 12.11 -0.44 -7.49
CA TRP A 95 12.43 -1.45 -6.49
C TRP A 95 13.90 -1.86 -6.55
N SER A 96 14.42 -2.07 -7.76
CA SER A 96 15.82 -2.44 -7.96
C SER A 96 16.76 -1.34 -7.42
N GLY A 97 16.40 -0.07 -7.60
CA GLY A 97 17.14 1.06 -7.03
C GLY A 97 17.09 1.11 -5.50
N TRP A 98 15.93 0.84 -4.89
CA TRP A 98 15.79 0.76 -3.44
C TRP A 98 16.59 -0.40 -2.83
N ASP A 99 16.55 -1.57 -3.46
CA ASP A 99 17.22 -2.79 -2.99
C ASP A 99 18.74 -2.71 -3.11
N ALA A 100 19.24 -2.15 -4.22
CA ALA A 100 20.67 -1.90 -4.44
C ALA A 100 21.30 -0.91 -3.43
N LYS A 101 20.48 -0.33 -2.54
CA LYS A 101 20.77 0.74 -1.60
C LYS A 101 21.13 2.04 -2.33
N PRO A 102 20.43 3.16 -2.08
CA PRO A 102 20.78 4.43 -2.70
C PRO A 102 22.26 4.76 -2.45
N SER A 103 23.04 4.90 -3.52
CA SER A 103 24.43 5.36 -3.44
C SER A 103 24.42 6.85 -3.08
N GLY A 104 24.75 7.21 -1.84
CA GLY A 104 24.78 8.60 -1.40
C GLY A 104 24.74 8.79 0.13
N PRO A 105 24.65 10.04 0.63
CA PRO A 105 24.56 10.37 2.05
C PRO A 105 23.12 10.20 2.56
N ILE A 106 22.44 9.13 2.16
CA ILE A 106 21.03 8.89 2.49
C ILE A 106 20.92 7.51 3.13
N LYS A 107 20.16 7.45 4.22
CA LYS A 107 19.85 6.23 4.96
C LYS A 107 18.40 5.82 4.68
N ARG A 108 18.13 4.53 4.50
CA ARG A 108 16.73 4.04 4.43
C ARG A 108 16.16 3.89 5.83
N GLU A 109 14.86 4.07 6.00
CA GLU A 109 14.14 3.86 7.27
C GLU A 109 14.29 2.44 7.86
N ILE A 110 14.67 1.48 7.02
CA ILE A 110 14.95 0.09 7.41
C ILE A 110 16.41 -0.20 7.77
N ASP A 111 17.32 0.76 7.56
CA ASP A 111 18.75 0.57 7.83
C ASP A 111 19.05 0.81 9.32
N LEU A 112 19.78 -0.12 9.96
CA LEU A 112 20.28 0.06 11.32
C LEU A 112 21.56 0.91 11.29
N SER A 113 21.51 2.19 11.66
CA SER A 113 22.72 2.99 11.94
C SER A 113 22.46 4.13 12.92
N GLY A 114 23.48 4.40 13.74
CA GLY A 114 23.50 5.46 14.77
C GLY A 114 24.20 6.76 14.33
N GLU A 115 24.30 7.01 13.03
CA GLU A 115 24.89 8.24 12.47
C GLU A 115 23.78 9.22 12.04
N THR A 116 24.05 10.53 12.16
CA THR A 116 23.18 11.66 11.74
C THR A 116 23.14 11.85 10.22
N ILE A 117 22.80 10.78 9.48
CA ILE A 117 22.59 10.83 8.03
C ILE A 117 21.09 11.07 7.76
N PRO A 118 20.71 11.95 6.81
CA PRO A 118 19.32 12.13 6.40
C PRO A 118 18.65 10.79 6.05
N GLU A 119 17.53 10.51 6.70
CA GLU A 119 16.70 9.34 6.43
C GLU A 119 15.71 9.66 5.32
N VAL A 120 15.60 8.77 4.33
CA VAL A 120 14.55 8.82 3.31
C VAL A 120 13.57 7.69 3.56
N SER A 121 12.30 8.06 3.70
CA SER A 121 11.20 7.11 3.83
C SER A 121 11.00 6.36 2.51
N PHE A 122 10.43 5.17 2.57
CA PHE A 122 10.14 4.39 1.36
C PHE A 122 9.21 5.15 0.41
N ILE A 123 8.17 5.82 0.94
CA ILE A 123 7.21 6.54 0.10
C ILE A 123 7.83 7.79 -0.54
N ASP A 124 8.71 8.52 0.16
CA ASP A 124 9.41 9.67 -0.42
C ASP A 124 10.35 9.26 -1.55
N TRP A 125 11.05 8.13 -1.38
CA TRP A 125 11.84 7.52 -2.45
C TRP A 125 10.97 7.21 -3.67
N VAL A 126 9.86 6.51 -3.48
CA VAL A 126 8.94 6.11 -4.56
C VAL A 126 8.38 7.34 -5.29
N MET A 127 7.89 8.34 -4.54
CA MET A 127 7.33 9.58 -5.12
C MET A 127 8.39 10.44 -5.82
N SER A 128 9.68 10.29 -5.49
CA SER A 128 10.74 11.01 -6.21
C SER A 128 10.78 10.66 -7.71
N HIS A 129 10.32 9.45 -8.07
CA HIS A 129 10.28 8.98 -9.46
C HIS A 129 9.12 9.56 -10.28
N THR A 130 8.22 10.35 -9.69
CA THR A 130 7.23 11.15 -10.45
C THR A 130 7.88 12.37 -11.12
N GLY A 131 9.17 12.64 -10.87
CA GLY A 131 9.88 13.82 -11.36
C GLY A 131 9.71 15.03 -10.45
N SER A 132 10.45 16.10 -10.77
CA SER A 132 10.39 17.36 -10.00
C SER A 132 9.23 18.25 -10.50
N PRO A 133 8.34 18.71 -9.60
CA PRO A 133 7.31 19.70 -9.94
C PRO A 133 7.88 21.02 -10.46
N MET A 134 9.13 21.34 -10.13
CA MET A 134 9.72 22.65 -10.44
C MET A 134 10.14 22.83 -11.90
N ASN A 135 10.31 21.75 -12.66
CA ASN A 135 11.00 21.86 -13.95
C ASN A 135 10.11 21.61 -15.18
N TYR A 136 9.05 20.79 -15.10
CA TYR A 136 8.30 20.36 -16.29
C TYR A 136 6.85 19.89 -16.01
N ASP A 137 6.21 20.32 -14.93
CA ASP A 137 4.85 19.87 -14.61
C ASP A 137 3.80 20.51 -15.54
N ILE A 138 2.61 19.92 -15.61
CA ILE A 138 1.49 20.39 -16.43
C ILE A 138 0.25 20.62 -15.56
N TRP A 139 -0.55 21.61 -15.93
CA TRP A 139 -1.77 22.00 -15.20
C TRP A 139 -2.89 22.48 -16.12
N GLU A 140 -2.66 22.50 -17.44
CA GLU A 140 -3.63 22.97 -18.43
C GLU A 140 -4.74 21.94 -18.66
N ASP A 141 -5.89 22.39 -19.17
CA ASP A 141 -7.03 21.52 -19.51
C ASP A 141 -6.83 20.81 -20.87
N ASP A 142 -5.71 20.12 -21.01
CA ASP A 142 -5.40 19.26 -22.16
C ASP A 142 -5.26 17.81 -21.70
N ASN A 143 -6.34 17.03 -21.85
CA ASN A 143 -6.34 15.63 -21.44
C ASN A 143 -5.22 14.80 -22.09
N SER A 144 -4.88 15.06 -23.35
CA SER A 144 -3.84 14.32 -24.06
C SER A 144 -2.45 14.63 -23.49
N ALA A 145 -2.19 15.88 -23.11
CA ALA A 145 -0.97 16.24 -22.41
C ALA A 145 -0.84 15.52 -21.06
N TRP A 146 -1.94 15.42 -20.29
CA TRP A 146 -1.97 14.71 -19.00
C TRP A 146 -1.65 13.22 -19.14
N PHE A 147 -2.34 12.51 -20.02
CA PHE A 147 -2.07 11.09 -20.25
C PHE A 147 -0.62 10.84 -20.68
N ARG A 148 -0.13 11.60 -21.67
CA ARG A 148 1.26 11.49 -22.13
C ARG A 148 2.27 11.75 -21.01
N HIS A 149 2.00 12.73 -20.16
CA HIS A 149 2.89 13.09 -19.06
C HIS A 149 3.01 12.00 -18.00
N MET A 150 1.88 11.35 -17.66
CA MET A 150 1.83 10.22 -16.74
C MET A 150 2.44 8.95 -17.36
N GLU A 151 2.18 8.67 -18.63
CA GLU A 151 2.74 7.53 -19.36
C GLU A 151 4.28 7.60 -19.41
N GLN A 152 4.84 8.77 -19.72
CA GLN A 152 6.29 9.00 -19.73
C GLN A 152 6.98 8.74 -18.37
N ARG A 153 6.22 8.79 -17.27
CA ARG A 153 6.71 8.51 -15.91
C ARG A 153 6.47 7.06 -15.47
N GLY A 154 5.84 6.25 -16.31
CA GLY A 154 5.50 4.87 -16.00
C GLY A 154 4.37 4.74 -14.99
N ILE A 155 3.41 5.69 -14.98
CA ILE A 155 2.20 5.58 -14.15
C ILE A 155 1.27 4.54 -14.76
N ALA A 156 0.66 3.69 -13.93
CA ALA A 156 -0.28 2.67 -14.38
C ALA A 156 -1.57 3.28 -14.92
N THR A 157 -2.14 2.67 -15.97
CA THR A 157 -3.37 3.13 -16.63
C THR A 157 -4.54 3.31 -15.66
N GLU A 158 -4.67 2.47 -14.63
CA GLU A 158 -5.70 2.62 -13.61
C GLU A 158 -5.59 3.96 -12.89
N LEU A 159 -4.42 4.33 -12.37
CA LEU A 159 -4.23 5.61 -11.69
C LEU A 159 -4.41 6.79 -12.66
N GLN A 160 -3.96 6.65 -13.92
CA GLN A 160 -4.18 7.67 -14.94
C GLN A 160 -5.67 7.96 -15.13
N HIS A 161 -6.50 6.93 -15.29
CA HIS A 161 -7.94 7.09 -15.44
C HIS A 161 -8.62 7.61 -14.18
N SER A 162 -8.18 7.16 -12.99
CA SER A 162 -8.70 7.65 -11.71
C SER A 162 -8.46 9.15 -11.51
N ILE A 163 -7.28 9.67 -11.89
CA ILE A 163 -6.99 11.11 -11.84
C ILE A 163 -7.76 11.88 -12.92
N MET A 164 -7.92 11.29 -14.10
CA MET A 164 -8.55 11.92 -15.26
C MET A 164 -10.08 11.72 -15.33
N ASP A 165 -10.70 11.17 -14.28
CA ASP A 165 -12.15 10.98 -14.23
C ASP A 165 -12.86 12.33 -14.43
N PRO A 166 -13.77 12.46 -15.42
CA PRO A 166 -14.48 13.70 -15.69
C PRO A 166 -15.21 14.28 -14.47
N SER A 167 -15.66 13.42 -13.55
CA SER A 167 -16.34 13.82 -12.31
C SER A 167 -15.46 14.63 -11.37
N PHE A 168 -14.13 14.50 -11.50
CA PHE A 168 -13.14 15.23 -10.72
C PHE A 168 -12.44 16.33 -11.52
N LYS A 169 -12.93 16.68 -12.72
CA LYS A 169 -12.28 17.68 -13.58
C LYS A 169 -12.02 19.00 -12.87
N ASP A 170 -13.05 19.57 -12.24
CA ASP A 170 -12.93 20.88 -11.58
C ASP A 170 -11.90 20.84 -10.45
N MET A 171 -11.85 19.74 -9.70
CA MET A 171 -10.83 19.50 -8.67
C MET A 171 -9.44 19.33 -9.30
N ARG A 172 -9.30 18.47 -10.32
CA ARG A 172 -8.04 18.24 -11.03
C ARG A 172 -7.41 19.55 -11.53
N LEU A 173 -8.21 20.49 -12.01
CA LEU A 173 -7.72 21.79 -12.51
C LEU A 173 -7.27 22.77 -11.42
N THR A 174 -7.41 22.44 -10.13
CA THR A 174 -6.84 23.24 -9.03
C THR A 174 -5.38 22.91 -8.70
N GLY A 175 -4.78 21.96 -9.42
CA GLY A 175 -3.44 21.46 -9.14
C GLY A 175 -2.71 21.03 -10.41
N THR A 176 -1.48 20.57 -10.22
CA THR A 176 -0.64 20.08 -11.31
C THR A 176 -0.69 18.56 -11.40
N CYS A 177 -0.28 17.98 -12.53
CA CYS A 177 -0.27 16.55 -12.72
C CYS A 177 0.63 15.84 -11.71
N ILE A 178 1.85 16.32 -11.45
CA ILE A 178 2.71 15.71 -10.42
C ILE A 178 2.15 15.92 -9.02
N GLY A 179 1.50 17.06 -8.75
CA GLY A 179 0.81 17.30 -7.49
C GLY A 179 -0.24 16.22 -7.19
N TRP A 180 -1.18 16.03 -8.12
CA TRP A 180 -2.22 15.01 -7.97
C TRP A 180 -1.69 13.58 -7.91
N LEU A 181 -0.65 13.25 -8.67
CA LEU A 181 0.01 11.96 -8.59
C LEU A 181 0.56 11.70 -7.18
N ARG A 182 1.30 12.65 -6.62
CA ARG A 182 1.92 12.52 -5.30
C ARG A 182 0.88 12.46 -4.19
N ASP A 183 -0.14 13.31 -4.25
CA ASP A 183 -1.21 13.30 -3.26
C ASP A 183 -1.98 11.97 -3.29
N THR A 184 -2.31 11.47 -4.49
CA THR A 184 -3.02 10.19 -4.63
C THR A 184 -2.14 9.00 -4.17
N MET A 185 -0.86 8.98 -4.56
CA MET A 185 0.09 7.95 -4.13
C MET A 185 0.26 7.93 -2.62
N LYS A 186 0.38 9.11 -2.01
CA LYS A 186 0.50 9.27 -0.56
C LYS A 186 -0.74 8.76 0.16
N LEU A 187 -1.94 9.14 -0.29
CA LEU A 187 -3.20 8.66 0.28
C LEU A 187 -3.32 7.13 0.17
N ARG A 188 -2.95 6.53 -0.97
CA ARG A 188 -2.92 5.07 -1.13
C ARG A 188 -1.93 4.42 -0.15
N TYR A 189 -0.75 4.99 0.04
CA TYR A 189 0.23 4.47 0.99
C TYR A 189 -0.21 4.62 2.46
N GLU A 190 -0.84 5.74 2.82
CA GLU A 190 -1.43 5.96 4.14
C GLU A 190 -2.54 4.95 4.43
N ALA A 191 -3.38 4.63 3.44
CA ALA A 191 -4.40 3.58 3.59
C ALA A 191 -3.77 2.21 3.95
N LEU A 192 -2.62 1.84 3.37
CA LEU A 192 -1.91 0.60 3.75
C LEU A 192 -1.38 0.65 5.19
N ASN A 193 -0.91 1.82 5.65
CA ASN A 193 -0.51 2.02 7.04
C ASN A 193 -1.69 1.86 8.00
N GLU A 194 -2.86 2.41 7.65
CA GLU A 194 -4.09 2.24 8.44
C GLU A 194 -4.52 0.77 8.51
N MET A 195 -4.41 0.03 7.41
CA MET A 195 -4.69 -1.42 7.39
C MET A 195 -3.74 -2.18 8.31
N GLN A 196 -2.45 -1.85 8.28
CA GLN A 196 -1.45 -2.44 9.16
C GLN A 196 -1.72 -2.16 10.64
N GLN A 197 -2.05 -0.91 10.98
CA GLN A 197 -2.42 -0.53 12.34
C GLN A 197 -3.67 -1.28 12.82
N ALA A 198 -4.73 -1.30 11.99
CA ALA A 198 -5.97 -1.99 12.31
C ALA A 198 -5.75 -3.50 12.51
N SER A 199 -4.93 -4.14 11.68
CA SER A 199 -4.59 -5.56 11.84
C SER A 199 -3.83 -5.83 13.14
N ALA A 200 -2.82 -5.00 13.46
CA ALA A 200 -2.07 -5.11 14.71
C ALA A 200 -2.96 -4.92 15.95
N GLU A 201 -3.91 -3.97 15.90
CA GLU A 201 -4.89 -3.75 16.96
C GLU A 201 -5.81 -4.96 17.16
N ARG A 202 -6.33 -5.56 16.07
CA ARG A 202 -7.16 -6.78 16.13
C ARG A 202 -6.40 -7.93 16.79
N GLU A 203 -5.12 -8.10 16.44
CA GLU A 203 -4.28 -9.12 17.05
C GLU A 203 -4.06 -8.85 18.56
N LYS A 204 -3.71 -7.61 18.93
CA LYS A 204 -3.53 -7.21 20.33
C LYS A 204 -4.81 -7.43 21.14
N ALA A 205 -5.96 -6.99 20.64
CA ALA A 205 -7.25 -7.16 21.31
C ALA A 205 -7.58 -8.65 21.57
N ARG A 206 -7.26 -9.53 20.62
CA ARG A 206 -7.41 -10.99 20.82
C ARG A 206 -6.48 -11.53 21.90
N ARG A 207 -5.21 -11.13 21.90
CA ARG A 207 -4.25 -11.56 22.94
C ARG A 207 -4.75 -11.18 24.34
N HIS A 208 -5.28 -9.97 24.49
CA HIS A 208 -5.90 -9.51 25.74
C HIS A 208 -7.11 -10.35 26.13
N ARG A 209 -8.07 -10.59 25.21
CA ARG A 209 -9.24 -11.44 25.47
C ARG A 209 -8.87 -12.87 25.87
N ARG A 210 -7.84 -13.45 25.23
CA ARG A 210 -7.38 -14.81 25.57
C ARG A 210 -6.75 -14.87 26.97
N ASN A 211 -6.04 -13.81 27.36
CA ASN A 211 -5.40 -13.73 28.68
C ASN A 211 -6.43 -13.46 29.79
N SER A 212 -7.48 -12.67 29.53
CA SER A 212 -8.58 -12.43 30.48
C SER A 212 -9.52 -13.63 30.64
N ALA A 213 -9.60 -14.52 29.64
CA ALA A 213 -10.45 -15.71 29.66
C ALA A 213 -9.80 -16.95 30.32
N ARG A 214 -8.52 -16.89 30.72
CA ARG A 214 -7.88 -17.97 31.50
C ARG A 214 -8.28 -17.82 32.97
N PRO A 215 -8.94 -18.81 33.60
CA PRO A 215 -9.21 -18.75 35.04
C PRO A 215 -7.88 -18.69 35.78
N GLN A 216 -7.72 -17.73 36.71
CA GLN A 216 -6.67 -17.82 37.72
C GLN A 216 -6.93 -19.12 38.51
N LYS A 217 -6.14 -20.16 38.24
CA LYS A 217 -6.03 -21.29 39.17
C LYS A 217 -5.33 -20.75 40.42
N SER A 218 -6.13 -20.30 41.38
CA SER A 218 -5.71 -20.11 42.76
C SER A 218 -5.24 -21.45 43.30
N ARG A 219 -3.95 -21.53 43.66
CA ARG A 219 -3.39 -22.58 44.50
C ARG A 219 -3.61 -22.22 45.95
#